data_AF-A0A833CAD7-F1
#
_entry.id   AF-A0A833CAD7-F1
#
_cell.length_a   1.000
_cell.length_b   1.000
_cell.length_c   1.000
_cell.angle_alpha   90.00
_cell.angle_beta   90.00
_cell.angle_gamma   90.00
#
_symmetry.space_group_name_H-M   'P 1'
#
loop_
_entity.id
_entity.type
_entity.pdbx_description
1 polymer ?
#
loop_
_entity_poly.entity_id
_entity_poly.type
_entity_poly.pdbx_seq_one_letter_code
_entity_poly.pdbx_strand_id
1 'polypeptide(L)'
;MDGTTLRGYILEYLYEKGYEYIINDGFGEVYAVDAVESEYSNYIKGSKRVKYLGFCELFEDVTCSEPLNIACEIGAIDWSTVPENTPVLVRHNESEPWEYRHFYKYSTESDYPFICYIDGKTSYTVKSIQSIVKYDNWEFCKLAEEEWKPGRMDYEELELLHHFAESFVDIEREEIEEGEQC
;
A
#
# COMPACT_ATOMS: atom_id res chain seq x y z
N MET A 1 3.74 27.14 12.18
CA MET A 1 3.01 26.07 11.47
C MET A 1 3.81 24.82 11.69
N ASP A 2 3.26 23.82 12.37
CA ASP A 2 3.91 22.52 12.51
C ASP A 2 3.94 21.77 11.17
N GLY A 3 4.78 20.73 11.09
CA GLY A 3 4.98 19.96 9.86
C GLY A 3 3.70 19.30 9.35
N THR A 4 2.84 18.79 10.24
CA THR A 4 1.57 18.15 9.88
C THR A 4 0.62 19.12 9.20
N THR A 5 0.45 20.31 9.77
CA THR A 5 -0.37 21.37 9.19
C THR A 5 0.14 21.80 7.81
N LEU A 6 1.47 21.93 7.66
CA LEU A 6 2.08 22.29 6.38
C LEU A 6 1.90 21.19 5.33
N ARG A 7 2.09 19.92 5.71
CA ARG A 7 1.85 18.76 4.84
C ARG A 7 0.43 18.76 4.29
N GLY A 8 -0.57 18.96 5.15
CA GLY A 8 -1.98 19.05 4.75
C GLY A 8 -2.23 20.13 3.69
N TYR A 9 -1.76 21.36 3.91
CA TYR A 9 -1.93 22.45 2.94
C TYR A 9 -1.26 22.19 1.59
N ILE A 10 -0.08 21.53 1.59
CA ILE A 10 0.62 21.16 0.36
C ILE A 10 -0.21 20.13 -0.42
N LEU A 11 -0.72 19.12 0.27
CA LEU A 11 -1.53 18.06 -0.33
C LEU A 11 -2.85 18.58 -0.91
N GLU A 12 -3.58 19.43 -0.17
CA GLU A 12 -4.78 20.11 -0.66
C GLU A 12 -4.48 20.90 -1.94
N TYR A 13 -3.42 21.70 -1.92
CA TYR A 13 -2.99 22.48 -3.09
C TYR A 13 -2.69 21.58 -4.29
N LEU A 14 -1.93 20.49 -4.09
CA LEU A 14 -1.56 19.56 -5.16
C LEU A 14 -2.81 18.86 -5.72
N TYR A 15 -3.73 18.44 -4.87
CA TYR A 15 -5.01 17.86 -5.29
C TYR A 15 -5.81 18.82 -6.17
N GLU A 16 -5.93 20.09 -5.77
CA GLU A 16 -6.59 21.13 -6.58
C GLU A 16 -5.90 21.39 -7.93
N LYS A 17 -4.60 21.06 -8.07
CA LYS A 17 -3.86 21.13 -9.34
C LYS A 17 -3.92 19.85 -10.18
N GLY A 18 -4.64 18.83 -9.71
CA GLY A 18 -4.86 17.57 -10.39
C GLY A 18 -3.69 16.58 -10.26
N TYR A 19 -2.93 16.65 -9.16
CA TYR A 19 -2.04 15.57 -8.75
C TYR A 19 -2.83 14.61 -7.85
N GLU A 20 -2.56 13.31 -7.96
CA GLU A 20 -3.28 12.26 -7.25
C GLU A 20 -2.39 11.53 -6.24
N TYR A 21 -1.07 11.47 -6.47
CA TYR A 21 -0.14 10.71 -5.64
C TYR A 21 1.11 11.51 -5.29
N ILE A 22 1.68 11.23 -4.12
CA ILE A 22 3.08 11.53 -3.78
C ILE A 22 3.87 10.23 -3.90
N ILE A 23 5.01 10.28 -4.58
CA ILE A 23 5.91 9.15 -4.78
C ILE A 23 7.33 9.49 -4.33
N ASN A 24 8.07 8.46 -3.94
CA ASN A 24 9.51 8.49 -3.68
C ASN A 24 10.22 7.66 -4.74
N ASP A 25 11.34 8.14 -5.27
CA ASP A 25 12.08 7.46 -6.33
C ASP A 25 13.02 6.34 -5.84
N GLY A 26 13.11 6.11 -4.52
CA GLY A 26 14.01 5.17 -3.89
C GLY A 26 15.39 5.76 -3.54
N PHE A 27 15.70 6.97 -4.02
CA PHE A 27 16.89 7.74 -3.68
C PHE A 27 16.59 8.89 -2.70
N GLY A 28 15.33 9.02 -2.27
CA GLY A 28 14.87 10.03 -1.32
C GLY A 28 14.29 11.28 -1.98
N GLU A 29 14.20 11.32 -3.31
CA GLU A 29 13.57 12.42 -4.00
C GLU A 29 12.06 12.21 -4.08
N VAL A 30 11.31 13.27 -3.76
CA VAL A 30 9.85 13.23 -3.68
C VAL A 30 9.22 13.97 -4.86
N TYR A 31 8.18 13.37 -5.43
CA TYR A 31 7.43 13.92 -6.57
C TYR A 31 5.93 13.84 -6.31
N ALA A 32 5.18 14.82 -6.82
CA ALA A 32 3.73 14.69 -6.99
C ALA A 32 3.41 14.30 -8.43
N VAL A 33 2.54 13.30 -8.61
CA VAL A 33 2.13 12.77 -9.92
C VAL A 33 0.62 12.63 -10.04
N ASP A 34 0.09 12.70 -11.25
CA ASP A 34 -1.34 12.50 -11.55
C ASP A 34 -1.73 11.03 -11.77
N ALA A 35 -0.77 10.13 -11.93
CA ALA A 35 -1.01 8.69 -12.04
C ALA A 35 0.25 7.91 -11.69
N VAL A 36 0.07 6.69 -11.18
CA VAL A 36 1.13 5.69 -10.98
C VAL A 36 0.80 4.49 -11.88
N GLU A 37 1.65 4.16 -12.84
CA GLU A 37 1.58 2.89 -13.58
C GLU A 37 2.69 1.96 -13.08
N SER A 38 2.32 0.73 -12.69
CA SER A 38 3.28 -0.28 -12.22
C SER A 38 4.05 -0.88 -13.40
N GLU A 39 5.38 -0.84 -13.30
CA GLU A 39 6.35 -1.87 -13.71
C GLU A 39 7.75 -1.26 -13.57
N TYR A 40 8.39 -1.58 -12.44
CA TYR A 40 9.80 -1.43 -12.05
C TYR A 40 10.66 -0.32 -12.70
N SER A 41 11.25 0.49 -11.81
CA SER A 41 12.39 1.41 -11.98
C SER A 41 12.16 2.77 -12.65
N ASN A 42 10.96 3.10 -13.14
CA ASN A 42 10.69 4.42 -13.72
C ASN A 42 9.26 4.90 -13.39
N TYR A 43 8.96 5.16 -12.10
CA TYR A 43 7.65 5.49 -11.47
C TYR A 43 6.80 6.61 -12.11
N ILE A 44 7.23 7.14 -13.24
CA ILE A 44 6.64 8.23 -14.01
C ILE A 44 6.32 7.75 -15.43
N LYS A 45 5.94 6.48 -15.59
CA LYS A 45 5.38 6.00 -16.86
C LYS A 45 3.88 6.29 -16.82
N GLY A 46 3.35 6.95 -17.85
CA GLY A 46 1.92 7.27 -17.95
C GLY A 46 1.48 8.60 -17.32
N SER A 47 2.20 9.10 -16.30
CA SER A 47 1.91 10.42 -15.71
C SER A 47 2.05 11.55 -16.75
N LYS A 48 1.04 12.43 -16.81
CA LYS A 48 1.08 13.65 -17.64
C LYS A 48 1.53 14.86 -16.83
N ARG A 49 1.48 14.78 -15.50
CA ARG A 49 1.83 15.86 -14.58
C ARG A 49 2.78 15.35 -13.53
N VAL A 50 3.98 15.93 -13.52
CA VAL A 50 5.03 15.59 -12.57
C VAL A 50 5.53 16.87 -11.94
N LYS A 51 5.55 16.91 -10.61
CA LYS A 51 6.10 18.03 -9.83
C LYS A 51 7.16 17.52 -8.88
N TYR A 52 8.40 17.91 -9.13
CA TYR A 52 9.49 17.70 -8.18
C TYR A 52 9.26 18.54 -6.91
N LEU A 53 9.29 17.90 -5.76
CA LEU A 53 9.20 18.52 -4.43
C LEU A 53 10.57 18.55 -3.72
N GLY A 54 11.53 17.74 -4.19
CA GLY A 54 12.87 17.62 -3.60
C GLY A 54 12.95 16.64 -2.45
N PHE A 55 14.06 16.68 -1.72
CA PHE A 55 14.18 16.05 -0.42
C PHE A 55 13.27 16.80 0.56
N CYS A 56 12.13 16.22 0.86
CA CYS A 56 11.11 16.85 1.68
C CYS A 56 10.88 16.00 2.93
N GLU A 57 11.37 16.48 4.08
CA GLU A 57 11.20 15.81 5.38
C GLU A 57 9.71 15.57 5.72
N LEU A 58 8.81 16.36 5.12
CA LEU A 58 7.37 16.22 5.28
C LEU A 58 6.82 14.91 4.70
N PHE A 59 7.57 14.17 3.88
CA PHE A 59 7.14 12.95 3.19
C PHE A 59 8.15 11.79 3.34
N GLU A 60 8.90 11.76 4.44
CA GLU A 60 9.86 10.68 4.73
C GLU A 60 9.21 9.31 4.91
N ASP A 61 7.94 9.28 5.28
CA ASP A 61 7.10 8.09 5.40
C ASP A 61 6.73 7.48 4.04
N VAL A 62 6.86 8.23 2.94
CA VAL A 62 6.52 7.76 1.59
C VAL A 62 7.68 6.95 1.02
N THR A 63 7.42 5.68 0.72
CA THR A 63 8.41 4.75 0.15
C THR A 63 8.18 4.57 -1.34
N CYS A 64 9.21 4.09 -2.06
CA CYS A 64 9.07 3.81 -3.49
C CYS A 64 8.11 2.64 -3.79
N SER A 65 7.85 1.76 -2.82
CA SER A 65 6.88 0.67 -2.94
C SER A 65 5.45 1.06 -2.58
N GLU A 66 5.27 2.15 -1.83
CA GLU A 66 3.95 2.58 -1.35
C GLU A 66 3.73 4.08 -1.63
N PRO A 67 3.24 4.41 -2.84
CA PRO A 67 2.76 5.76 -3.15
C PRO A 67 1.70 6.23 -2.14
N LEU A 68 1.74 7.51 -1.81
CA LEU A 68 0.73 8.15 -0.98
C LEU A 68 -0.37 8.71 -1.87
N ASN A 69 -1.57 8.16 -1.80
CA ASN A 69 -2.75 8.75 -2.43
C ASN A 69 -3.17 10.04 -1.70
N ILE A 70 -3.13 11.17 -2.41
CA ILE A 70 -3.39 12.50 -1.86
C ILE A 70 -4.84 12.61 -1.38
N ALA A 71 -5.80 12.10 -2.16
CA ALA A 71 -7.22 12.19 -1.84
C ALA A 71 -7.57 11.38 -0.57
N CYS A 72 -6.95 10.22 -0.38
CA CYS A 72 -7.04 9.45 0.86
C CYS A 72 -6.51 10.27 2.05
N GLU A 73 -5.30 10.80 1.93
CA GLU A 73 -4.59 11.48 3.02
C GLU A 73 -5.33 12.75 3.50
N ILE A 74 -5.92 13.52 2.59
CA ILE A 74 -6.67 14.73 2.94
C ILE A 74 -8.17 14.47 3.21
N GLY A 75 -8.62 13.22 3.14
CA GLY A 75 -10.02 12.86 3.35
C GLY A 75 -10.99 13.38 2.27
N ALA A 76 -10.51 13.57 1.04
CA ALA A 76 -11.31 14.05 -0.09
C ALA A 76 -12.15 12.94 -0.78
N ILE A 77 -11.97 11.67 -0.39
CA ILE A 77 -12.74 10.55 -0.95
C ILE A 77 -14.14 10.52 -0.35
N ASP A 78 -15.14 10.66 -1.21
CA ASP A 78 -16.53 10.35 -0.85
C ASP A 78 -16.75 8.83 -0.84
N TRP A 79 -16.49 8.22 0.31
CA TRP A 79 -16.65 6.78 0.52
C TRP A 79 -18.08 6.25 0.32
N SER A 80 -19.10 7.13 0.32
CA SER A 80 -20.47 6.73 0.01
C SER A 80 -20.68 6.40 -1.47
N THR A 81 -19.75 6.83 -2.34
CA THR A 81 -19.78 6.60 -3.80
C THR A 81 -18.85 5.49 -4.27
N VAL A 82 -17.97 4.99 -3.39
CA VAL A 82 -17.02 3.93 -3.71
C VAL A 82 -17.79 2.63 -4.02
N PRO A 83 -17.55 1.97 -5.18
CA PRO A 83 -18.27 0.76 -5.56
C PRO A 83 -18.03 -0.44 -4.62
N GLU A 84 -19.03 -1.32 -4.52
CA GLU A 84 -18.88 -2.64 -3.90
C GLU A 84 -17.77 -3.44 -4.58
N ASN A 85 -17.01 -4.21 -3.80
CA ASN A 85 -15.82 -4.99 -4.16
C ASN A 85 -14.57 -4.16 -4.51
N THR A 86 -14.55 -2.86 -4.23
CA THR A 86 -13.31 -2.07 -4.39
C THR A 86 -12.22 -2.62 -3.44
N PRO A 87 -11.02 -2.96 -3.93
CA PRO A 87 -9.87 -3.32 -3.10
C PRO A 87 -9.51 -2.20 -2.11
N VAL A 88 -9.38 -2.55 -0.83
CA VAL A 88 -9.04 -1.60 0.24
C VAL A 88 -8.08 -2.22 1.23
N LEU A 89 -7.31 -1.36 1.89
CA LEU A 89 -6.55 -1.69 3.08
C LEU A 89 -7.27 -1.11 4.30
N VAL A 90 -7.48 -1.93 5.33
CA VAL A 90 -8.23 -1.56 6.54
C VAL A 90 -7.48 -1.94 7.81
N ARG A 91 -7.76 -1.28 8.93
CA ARG A 91 -7.23 -1.62 10.28
C ARG A 91 -8.16 -1.08 11.37
N HIS A 92 -8.12 -1.68 12.56
CA HIS A 92 -8.96 -1.22 13.68
C HIS A 92 -8.32 -0.08 14.48
N ASN A 93 -7.00 0.09 14.43
CA ASN A 93 -6.32 1.20 15.10
C ASN A 93 -4.98 1.51 14.42
N GLU A 94 -4.36 2.61 14.82
CA GLU A 94 -3.09 3.07 14.22
C GLU A 94 -1.92 2.11 14.40
N SER A 95 -1.95 1.25 15.42
CA SER A 95 -0.85 0.32 15.73
C SER A 95 -0.95 -1.03 15.03
N GLU A 96 -2.10 -1.34 14.44
CA GLU A 96 -2.33 -2.60 13.74
C GLU A 96 -1.84 -2.55 12.29
N PRO A 97 -1.36 -3.70 11.75
CA PRO A 97 -1.00 -3.81 10.35
C PRO A 97 -2.23 -3.59 9.45
N TRP A 98 -1.99 -3.05 8.26
CA TRP A 98 -3.03 -2.93 7.26
C TRP A 98 -3.43 -4.30 6.71
N GLU A 99 -4.73 -4.54 6.67
CA GLU A 99 -5.32 -5.76 6.16
C GLU A 99 -5.98 -5.53 4.81
N TYR A 100 -5.67 -6.37 3.84
CA TYR A 100 -6.35 -6.33 2.56
C TYR A 100 -7.77 -6.89 2.66
N ARG A 101 -8.73 -6.15 2.12
CA ARG A 101 -10.15 -6.50 2.06
C ARG A 101 -10.80 -5.99 0.78
N HIS A 102 -12.03 -6.43 0.55
CA HIS A 102 -12.90 -5.85 -0.46
C HIS A 102 -14.02 -5.06 0.22
N PHE A 103 -14.19 -3.82 -0.21
CA PHE A 103 -15.18 -2.89 0.29
C PHE A 103 -16.60 -3.38 0.02
N TYR A 104 -17.48 -3.24 1.00
CA TYR A 104 -18.91 -3.48 0.84
C TYR A 104 -19.68 -2.15 0.78
N LYS A 105 -19.58 -1.34 1.85
CA LYS A 105 -20.22 -0.03 1.92
C LYS A 105 -19.61 0.85 3.01
N TYR A 106 -19.90 2.15 2.92
CA TYR A 106 -19.65 3.12 3.97
C TYR A 106 -20.94 3.43 4.73
N SER A 107 -20.88 3.55 6.06
CA SER A 107 -22.03 3.90 6.90
C SER A 107 -21.62 4.74 8.09
N THR A 108 -22.14 5.97 8.17
CA THR A 108 -21.88 6.90 9.29
C THR A 108 -22.69 6.57 10.56
N GLU A 109 -23.42 5.45 10.58
CA GLU A 109 -24.25 5.06 11.73
C GLU A 109 -23.45 4.36 12.84
N SER A 110 -22.15 4.12 12.62
CA SER A 110 -21.24 3.43 13.53
C SER A 110 -19.90 4.17 13.62
N ASP A 111 -19.21 4.02 14.77
CA ASP A 111 -17.82 4.46 14.97
C ASP A 111 -16.83 3.73 14.04
N TYR A 112 -17.24 2.61 13.43
CA TYR A 112 -16.49 1.83 12.46
C TYR A 112 -17.20 1.90 11.09
N PRO A 113 -17.03 2.99 10.33
CA PRO A 113 -17.92 3.29 9.22
C PRO A 113 -17.58 2.50 7.95
N PHE A 114 -16.39 1.89 7.88
CA PHE A 114 -15.93 1.14 6.71
C PHE A 114 -16.31 -0.33 6.83
N ILE A 115 -17.23 -0.78 5.99
CA ILE A 115 -17.74 -2.15 6.05
C ILE A 115 -17.15 -2.93 4.89
N CYS A 116 -16.48 -4.04 5.19
CA CYS A 116 -15.80 -4.89 4.22
C CYS A 116 -16.23 -6.35 4.35
N TYR A 117 -16.06 -7.13 3.29
CA TYR A 117 -16.28 -8.57 3.34
C TYR A 117 -15.25 -9.28 4.21
N ILE A 118 -15.70 -10.28 4.95
CA ILE A 118 -14.82 -11.08 5.83
C ILE A 118 -13.80 -11.89 5.01
N ASP A 119 -12.64 -12.18 5.61
CA ASP A 119 -11.59 -13.05 5.06
C ASP A 119 -11.14 -12.71 3.62
N GLY A 120 -11.10 -11.41 3.28
CA GLY A 120 -10.69 -10.97 1.94
C GLY A 120 -11.63 -11.40 0.81
N LYS A 121 -12.86 -11.81 1.12
CA LYS A 121 -13.85 -12.27 0.14
C LYS A 121 -14.47 -11.12 -0.63
N THR A 122 -15.35 -11.46 -1.56
CA THR A 122 -16.10 -10.54 -2.41
C THR A 122 -17.60 -10.84 -2.30
N SER A 123 -18.45 -10.00 -2.89
CA SER A 123 -19.90 -10.19 -2.97
C SER A 123 -20.28 -11.53 -3.65
N TYR A 124 -19.37 -12.08 -4.45
CA TYR A 124 -19.52 -13.39 -5.10
C TYR A 124 -19.19 -14.55 -4.16
N THR A 125 -18.05 -14.49 -3.46
CA THR A 125 -17.52 -15.63 -2.69
C THR A 125 -18.08 -15.69 -1.27
N VAL A 126 -18.52 -14.56 -0.70
CA VAL A 126 -19.06 -14.50 0.67
C VAL A 126 -20.34 -15.33 0.86
N LYS A 127 -21.09 -15.55 -0.22
CA LYS A 127 -22.31 -16.36 -0.27
C LYS A 127 -22.06 -17.83 0.08
N SER A 128 -20.86 -18.33 -0.20
CA SER A 128 -20.47 -19.73 0.07
C SER A 128 -20.13 -20.00 1.53
N ILE A 129 -19.93 -18.96 2.34
CA ILE A 129 -19.60 -19.11 3.76
C ILE A 129 -20.84 -19.59 4.53
N GLN A 130 -20.69 -20.54 5.43
CA GLN A 130 -21.79 -21.00 6.29
C GLN A 130 -22.02 -20.12 7.53
N SER A 131 -21.07 -19.24 7.86
CA SER A 131 -21.19 -18.23 8.91
C SER A 131 -22.34 -17.25 8.65
N ILE A 132 -22.99 -16.85 9.74
CA ILE A 132 -24.00 -15.78 9.81
C ILE A 132 -23.33 -14.42 9.53
N VAL A 133 -22.08 -14.26 9.97
CA VAL A 133 -21.31 -13.02 9.76
C VAL A 133 -20.69 -13.05 8.36
N LYS A 134 -20.93 -11.97 7.62
CA LYS A 134 -20.51 -11.79 6.22
C LYS A 134 -19.61 -10.58 6.01
N TYR A 135 -19.58 -9.70 7.00
CA TYR A 135 -18.94 -8.39 6.94
C TYR A 135 -18.28 -8.07 8.28
N ASP A 136 -17.19 -7.32 8.21
CA ASP A 136 -16.52 -6.69 9.35
C ASP A 136 -16.53 -5.17 9.19
N ASN A 137 -16.52 -4.47 10.32
CA ASN A 137 -16.48 -3.01 10.36
C ASN A 137 -15.09 -2.55 10.79
N TRP A 138 -14.58 -1.50 10.16
CA TRP A 138 -13.22 -1.00 10.33
C TRP A 138 -13.22 0.50 10.61
N GLU A 139 -12.24 0.96 11.38
CA GLU A 139 -12.08 2.38 11.76
C GLU A 139 -11.32 3.14 10.68
N PHE A 140 -10.30 2.52 10.09
CA PHE A 140 -9.45 3.13 9.06
C PHE A 140 -9.56 2.36 7.74
N CYS A 141 -9.56 3.09 6.63
CA CYS A 141 -9.64 2.54 5.28
C CYS A 141 -8.88 3.43 4.29
N LYS A 142 -8.10 2.82 3.39
CA LYS A 142 -7.52 3.48 2.21
C LYS A 142 -7.68 2.58 0.99
N LEU A 143 -7.69 3.18 -0.20
CA LEU A 143 -7.75 2.41 -1.45
C LEU A 143 -6.49 1.55 -1.59
N ALA A 144 -6.66 0.33 -2.09
CA ALA A 144 -5.53 -0.53 -2.46
C ALA A 144 -5.25 -0.38 -3.96
N GLU A 145 -3.98 -0.24 -4.34
CA GLU A 145 -3.58 0.06 -5.71
C GLU A 145 -3.68 -1.14 -6.68
N GLU A 146 -3.92 -2.37 -6.20
CA GLU A 146 -4.32 -3.53 -7.03
C GLU A 146 -4.73 -4.73 -6.16
N GLU A 147 -5.21 -5.83 -6.77
CA GLU A 147 -5.52 -7.08 -6.07
C GLU A 147 -4.29 -7.55 -5.27
N TRP A 148 -4.34 -7.48 -3.95
CA TRP A 148 -3.40 -8.22 -3.10
C TRP A 148 -3.57 -9.70 -3.41
N LYS A 149 -2.59 -10.27 -4.10
CA LYS A 149 -2.52 -11.71 -4.38
C LYS A 149 -1.70 -12.34 -3.27
N PRO A 150 -2.31 -13.02 -2.28
CA PRO A 150 -1.52 -13.86 -1.39
C PRO A 150 -0.83 -14.92 -2.24
N GLY A 151 0.51 -14.85 -2.33
CA GLY A 151 1.33 -15.85 -3.01
C GLY A 151 2.03 -15.40 -4.31
N ARG A 152 2.05 -14.12 -4.68
CA ARG A 152 3.01 -13.63 -5.68
C ARG A 152 4.26 -13.09 -4.97
N MET A 153 5.03 -14.00 -4.39
CA MET A 153 6.49 -13.82 -4.39
C MET A 153 6.83 -13.94 -5.88
N ASP A 154 7.30 -12.85 -6.51
CA ASP A 154 7.62 -12.94 -7.92
C ASP A 154 8.71 -14.01 -8.12
N TYR A 155 8.73 -14.67 -9.28
CA TYR A 155 9.67 -15.77 -9.51
C TYR A 155 11.13 -15.31 -9.37
N GLU A 156 11.39 -14.01 -9.52
CA GLU A 156 12.72 -13.40 -9.36
C GLU A 156 13.10 -13.26 -7.88
N GLU A 157 12.18 -12.93 -6.98
CA GLU A 157 12.34 -12.92 -5.51
C GLU A 157 12.48 -14.34 -4.97
N LEU A 158 11.76 -15.32 -5.53
CA LEU A 158 11.95 -16.74 -5.24
C LEU A 158 13.32 -17.24 -5.73
N GLU A 159 13.77 -16.86 -6.92
CA GLU A 159 15.11 -17.17 -7.42
C GLU A 159 16.19 -16.46 -6.59
N LEU A 160 15.97 -15.22 -6.17
CA LEU A 160 16.86 -14.47 -5.27
C LEU A 160 16.93 -15.14 -3.90
N LEU A 161 15.81 -15.55 -3.31
CA LEU A 161 15.78 -16.30 -2.04
C LEU A 161 16.44 -17.67 -2.18
N HIS A 162 16.24 -18.37 -3.30
CA HIS A 162 16.87 -19.67 -3.55
C HIS A 162 18.38 -19.52 -3.75
N HIS A 163 18.82 -18.52 -4.52
CA HIS A 163 20.23 -18.21 -4.73
C HIS A 163 20.90 -17.73 -3.44
N PHE A 164 20.21 -16.92 -2.64
CA PHE A 164 20.70 -16.46 -1.35
C PHE A 164 20.78 -17.63 -0.35
N ALA A 165 19.78 -18.51 -0.31
CA ALA A 165 19.79 -19.70 0.53
C ALA A 165 20.88 -20.70 0.11
N GLU A 166 21.09 -20.92 -1.19
CA GLU A 166 22.18 -21.74 -1.71
C GLU A 166 23.55 -21.15 -1.35
N SER A 167 23.71 -19.82 -1.38
CA SER A 167 24.95 -19.16 -0.96
C SER A 167 25.29 -19.34 0.52
N PHE A 168 24.30 -19.52 1.40
CA PHE A 168 24.53 -19.81 2.83
C PHE A 168 24.97 -21.26 3.08
N VAL A 169 24.52 -22.20 2.23
CA VAL A 169 24.92 -23.61 2.33
C VAL A 169 26.38 -23.81 1.91
N ASP A 170 26.86 -23.02 0.96
CA ASP A 170 28.26 -23.07 0.53
C ASP A 170 29.22 -22.45 1.56
N ILE A 171 28.80 -21.39 2.27
CA ILE A 171 29.60 -20.76 3.35
C ILE A 171 29.79 -21.71 4.53
N GLU A 172 28.75 -22.44 4.95
CA GLU A 172 28.90 -23.44 6.03
C GLU A 172 29.76 -24.64 5.62
N ARG A 173 29.91 -24.90 4.32
CA ARG A 173 30.72 -26.02 3.81
C ARG A 173 32.21 -25.70 3.76
N GLU A 174 32.58 -24.47 3.40
CA GLU A 174 33.98 -24.02 3.40
C GLU A 174 34.55 -23.89 4.83
N GLU A 175 33.75 -23.46 5.81
CA GLU A 175 34.21 -23.34 7.21
C GLU A 175 34.42 -24.71 7.91
N ILE A 176 33.75 -25.78 7.44
CA ILE A 176 33.94 -27.14 7.97
C ILE A 176 35.20 -27.81 7.40
N GLU A 177 35.55 -27.56 6.13
CA GLU A 177 36.75 -28.14 5.50
C GLU A 177 38.06 -27.46 5.96
N GLU A 178 38.04 -26.16 6.30
CA GLU A 178 39.22 -25.49 6.88
C GLU A 178 39.45 -25.82 8.37
N GLY A 179 38.42 -26.30 9.07
CA GLY A 179 38.49 -26.73 10.47
C GLY A 179 39.08 -28.14 10.69
N GLU A 180 39.16 -28.98 9.65
CA GLU A 180 39.71 -30.34 9.72
C GLU A 180 41.20 -30.45 9.28
N GLN A 181 41.87 -29.32 9.00
CA GLN A 181 43.31 -29.26 8.67
C GLN A 181 44.22 -28.70 9.79
N CYS A 182 43.81 -28.76 11.05
CA CYS A 182 44.69 -28.51 12.21
C CYS A 182 45.07 -29.79 12.97
#